data_AF-A0A953HTE0-F1
#
_entry.id   AF-A0A953HTE0-F1
#
_cell.length_a   1.000
_cell.length_b   1.000
_cell.length_c   1.000
_cell.angle_alpha   90.00
_cell.angle_beta   90.00
_cell.angle_gamma   90.00
#
_symmetry.space_group_name_H-M   'P 1'
#
loop_
_entity.id
_entity.type
_entity.pdbx_description
1 polymer ?
#
loop_
_entity_poly.entity_id
_entity_poly.type
_entity_poly.pdbx_seq_one_letter_code
_entity_poly.pdbx_strand_id
1 'polypeptide(L)' 'MFWVSSNGCTEKSDLLPVVRRQGDGSVITLRRLKEDRCLEPLAQGVEMRWTFQEMGLAPGSRVSVENPYQLSRAAG' A
#
# COMPACT_ATOMS: atom_id res chain seq x y z
N MET A 1 10.03 -1.23 -6.99
CA MET A 1 8.57 -1.38 -7.05
C MET A 1 8.08 -1.68 -5.65
N PHE A 2 6.96 -1.11 -5.25
CA PHE A 2 6.29 -1.35 -3.97
C PHE A 2 4.88 -1.86 -4.24
N TRP A 3 4.39 -2.83 -3.47
CA TRP A 3 3.04 -3.31 -3.60
C TRP A 3 2.43 -3.68 -2.26
N VAL A 4 1.11 -3.58 -2.18
CA VAL A 4 0.31 -4.12 -1.08
C VAL A 4 -0.88 -4.87 -1.65
N SER A 5 -1.38 -5.81 -0.88
CA SER A 5 -2.57 -6.58 -1.24
C SER A 5 -3.78 -6.06 -0.47
N SER A 6 -4.92 -6.00 -1.15
CA SER A 6 -6.24 -5.73 -0.58
C SER A 6 -7.10 -6.98 -0.69
N ASN A 7 -8.12 -7.10 0.16
CA ASN A 7 -9.20 -8.05 0.00
C ASN A 7 -10.19 -7.66 -1.13
N GLY A 8 -9.86 -6.67 -1.97
CA GLY A 8 -10.68 -6.24 -3.11
C GLY A 8 -11.59 -5.05 -2.85
N CYS A 9 -11.69 -4.56 -1.61
CA CYS A 9 -12.53 -3.42 -1.26
C CYS A 9 -11.79 -2.07 -1.22
N THR A 10 -10.46 -2.11 -1.14
CA THR A 10 -9.62 -0.92 -1.24
C THR A 10 -8.90 -0.96 -2.57
N GLU A 11 -9.11 0.05 -3.41
CA GLU A 11 -8.39 0.22 -4.66
C GLU A 11 -7.19 1.17 -4.50
N LYS A 12 -6.28 1.15 -5.50
CA LYS A 12 -5.10 2.04 -5.51
C LYS A 12 -5.50 3.51 -5.39
N SER A 13 -6.63 3.89 -5.99
CA SER A 13 -7.18 5.26 -5.99
C SER A 13 -7.70 5.72 -4.62
N ASP A 14 -7.96 4.79 -3.70
CA ASP A 14 -8.40 5.10 -2.34
C ASP A 14 -7.22 5.34 -1.40
N LEU A 15 -5.99 5.14 -1.87
CA LEU A 15 -4.77 5.21 -1.09
C LEU A 15 -3.79 6.25 -1.65
N LEU A 16 -3.23 7.05 -0.75
CA LEU A 16 -2.14 7.97 -1.04
C LEU A 16 -0.86 7.46 -0.37
N PRO A 17 0.20 7.12 -1.14
CA PRO A 17 1.51 6.89 -0.57
C PRO A 17 2.10 8.20 -0.06
N VAL A 18 2.44 8.22 1.23
CA VAL A 18 3.13 9.31 1.90
C VAL A 18 4.55 8.85 2.16
N VAL A 19 5.51 9.52 1.55
CA VAL A 19 6.94 9.22 1.68
C VAL A 19 7.57 10.20 2.66
N ARG A 20 8.27 9.67 3.66
CA ARG A 20 9.00 10.44 4.68
C ARG A 20 10.46 10.01 4.66
N ARG A 21 11.41 10.94 4.66
CA ARG A 21 12.83 10.59 4.78
C ARG A 21 13.15 10.23 6.22
N GLN A 22 13.92 9.16 6.43
CA GLN A 22 14.39 8.74 7.74
C GLN A 22 15.81 8.18 7.61
N GLY A 23 16.79 8.88 8.17
CA GLY A 23 18.20 8.52 8.02
C GLY A 23 18.62 8.48 6.55
N ASP A 24 19.24 7.37 6.15
CA ASP A 24 19.64 7.07 4.77
C ASP A 24 18.53 6.42 3.92
N GLY A 25 17.35 6.22 4.49
CA GLY A 25 16.21 5.58 3.86
C GLY A 25 14.97 6.47 3.76
N SER A 26 13.91 5.89 3.22
CA SER A 26 12.57 6.49 3.21
C SER A 26 11.55 5.53 3.78
N VAL A 27 10.66 6.05 4.61
CA VAL A 27 9.51 5.35 5.14
C VAL A 27 8.31 5.67 4.25
N ILE A 28 7.61 4.63 3.84
CA ILE A 28 6.34 4.72 3.12
C ILE A 28 5.20 4.41 4.09
N THR A 29 4.27 5.35 4.21
CA THR A 29 3.00 5.14 4.88
C THR A 29 1.89 5.27 3.85
N LEU A 30 0.89 4.40 3.88
CA LEU A 30 -0.29 4.55 3.04
C LEU A 30 -1.41 5.23 3.83
N ARG A 31 -1.88 6.36 3.30
CA ARG A 31 -3.00 7.11 3.86
C ARG A 31 -4.26 6.78 3.07
N ARG A 32 -5.30 6.38 3.79
CA ARG A 32 -6.64 6.15 3.24
C ARG A 32 -7.33 7.49 2.93
N LEU A 33 -7.85 7.62 1.71
CA LEU A 33 -8.59 8.79 1.23
C LEU A 33 -10.11 8.61 1.40
N LYS A 34 -10.60 7.37 1.29
CA LYS A 34 -12.02 7.02 1.45
C LYS A 34 -12.19 5.89 2.45
N GLU A 35 -13.25 5.97 3.24
CA GLU A 35 -13.64 4.91 4.17
C GLU A 35 -13.82 3.57 3.43
N ASP A 36 -13.32 2.50 4.04
CA ASP A 36 -13.51 1.15 3.53
C ASP A 36 -14.85 0.60 4.06
N ARG A 37 -15.82 0.42 3.16
CA ARG A 37 -17.14 -0.14 3.50
C ARG A 37 -17.30 -1.56 2.98
N CYS A 38 -16.22 -2.34 3.04
CA CYS A 38 -16.20 -3.71 2.55
C CYS A 38 -17.31 -4.57 3.18
N LEU A 39 -18.22 -5.06 2.35
CA LEU A 39 -19.22 -6.07 2.73
C LEU A 39 -18.94 -7.42 2.08
N GLU A 40 -18.29 -7.41 0.91
CA GLU A 40 -18.01 -8.60 0.10
C GLU A 40 -16.54 -8.61 -0.35
N PRO A 41 -15.63 -9.19 0.44
CA PRO A 41 -14.22 -9.31 0.06
C PRO A 41 -14.04 -10.31 -1.10
N LEU A 42 -13.16 -9.98 -2.04
CA LEU A 42 -12.66 -10.89 -3.07
C LEU A 42 -11.67 -11.89 -2.46
N ALA A 43 -11.95 -13.19 -2.61
CA ALA A 43 -11.14 -14.27 -2.03
C ALA A 43 -9.67 -14.24 -2.49
N GLN A 44 -9.42 -13.91 -3.76
CA GLN A 44 -8.08 -13.80 -4.32
C GLN A 44 -7.37 -12.48 -3.98
N GLY A 45 -8.09 -11.50 -3.41
CA GLY A 45 -7.59 -10.15 -3.20
C GLY A 45 -7.22 -9.42 -4.50
N VAL A 46 -6.66 -8.22 -4.35
CA VAL A 46 -6.17 -7.38 -5.44
C VAL A 46 -4.80 -6.83 -5.05
N GLU A 47 -3.86 -6.82 -5.99
CA GLU A 47 -2.55 -6.18 -5.79
C GLU A 47 -2.57 -4.73 -6.28
N MET A 48 -2.19 -3.82 -5.39
CA MET A 48 -1.97 -2.42 -5.73
C MET A 48 -0.47 -2.16 -5.78
N ARG A 49 0.01 -1.57 -6.87
CA ARG A 49 1.44 -1.40 -7.13
C ARG A 49 1.78 0.07 -7.38
N TRP A 50 2.92 0.49 -6.82
CA TRP A 50 3.53 1.79 -7.07
C TRP A 50 4.99 1.63 -7.51
N THR A 51 5.37 2.34 -8.56
CA THR A 51 6.77 2.56 -8.94
C THR A 51 7.46 3.44 -7.90
N PHE A 52 8.79 3.45 -7.87
CA PHE A 52 9.50 4.40 -7.00
C PHE A 52 9.38 5.84 -7.54
N GLN A 53 9.41 5.99 -8.86
CA GLN A 53 9.32 7.29 -9.50
C GLN A 53 7.97 7.98 -9.25
N GLU A 54 6.84 7.26 -9.28
CA GLU A 54 5.53 7.86 -8.98
C GLU A 54 5.41 8.32 -7.51
N MET A 55 6.24 7.78 -6.63
CA MET A 55 6.33 8.18 -5.22
C MET A 55 7.42 9.25 -4.99
N GLY A 56 8.03 9.78 -6.04
CA GLY A 56 9.12 10.76 -5.95
C GLY A 56 10.45 10.17 -5.45
N LEU A 57 10.63 8.86 -5.55
CA LEU A 57 11.83 8.14 -5.12
C LEU A 57 12.71 7.77 -6.32
N ALA A 58 14.03 7.77 -6.10
CA ALA A 58 14.98 7.25 -7.08
C ALA A 58 14.84 5.71 -7.19
N PRO A 59 15.04 5.12 -8.39
CA PRO A 59 15.16 3.68 -8.53
C PRO A 59 16.22 3.11 -7.56
N GLY A 60 15.89 2.02 -6.86
CA GLY A 60 16.79 1.41 -5.88
C GLY A 60 16.87 2.08 -4.50
N SER A 61 16.07 3.12 -4.23
CA SER A 61 16.01 3.75 -2.90
C SER A 61 15.73 2.72 -1.80
N ARG A 62 16.44 2.82 -0.66
CA ARG A 62 16.17 2.03 0.54
C ARG A 62 14.85 2.49 1.15
N VAL A 63 13.86 1.59 1.21
CA VAL A 63 12.53 1.90 1.74
C VAL A 63 12.07 0.91 2.81
N SER A 64 11.32 1.41 3.79
CA SER A 64 10.56 0.60 4.76
C SER A 64 9.09 1.02 4.73
N VAL A 65 8.19 0.15 5.22
CA VAL A 65 6.74 0.36 5.17
C VAL A 65 6.19 0.24 6.58
N GLU A 66 5.55 1.29 7.08
CA GLU A 66 5.04 1.32 8.46
C GLU A 66 3.59 0.84 8.60
N ASN A 67 2.85 0.78 7.49
CA ASN A 67 1.47 0.32 7.48
C ASN A 67 1.34 -0.84 6.48
N PRO A 68 1.74 -2.07 6.83
CA PRO A 68 1.35 -3.19 6.02
C PRO A 68 -0.18 -3.25 6.12
N TYR A 69 -0.89 -2.96 5.02
CA TYR A 69 -2.28 -3.38 4.91
C TYR A 69 -2.26 -4.89 5.15
N GLN A 70 -2.62 -5.27 6.37
CA GLN A 70 -2.68 -6.66 6.72
C GLN A 70 -3.84 -7.22 5.91
N LEU A 71 -3.50 -8.05 4.93
CA LEU A 71 -4.35 -9.14 4.49
C LEU A 71 -4.81 -9.84 5.76
N SER A 72 -6.00 -9.51 6.27
CA SER A 72 -6.70 -10.43 7.14
C SER A 72 -6.89 -11.67 6.29
N ARG A 73 -6.08 -12.69 6.57
CA ARG A 73 -6.19 -14.03 5.99
C ARG A 73 -7.64 -14.44 6.15
N ALA A 74 -8.41 -14.49 5.07
CA ALA A 74 -9.64 -15.24 5.08
C ALA A 74 -9.22 -16.68 5.42
N ALA A 75 -9.55 -17.11 6.63
CA ALA A 75 -9.51 -18.50 6.98
C ALA A 75 -10.52 -19.23 6.09
N GLY A 76 -10.06 -20.29 5.43
CA GLY A 76 -10.80 -21.13 4.51
C GLY A 76 -9.85 -22.10 3.85
#